data_AF-A0A7M1KQ14-F1
#
_entry.id   AF-A0A7M1KQ14-F1
#
_cell.length_a   1.000
_cell.length_b   1.000
_cell.length_c   1.000
_cell.angle_alpha   90.00
_cell.angle_beta   90.00
_cell.angle_gamma   90.00
#
_symmetry.space_group_name_H-M   'P 1'
#
loop_
_entity.id
_entity.type
_entity.pdbx_description
1 polymer ?
#
loop_
_entity_poly.entity_id
_entity_poly.type
_entity_poly.pdbx_seq_one_letter_code
_entity_poly.pdbx_strand_id
1 'polypeptide(L)'
;MRDRVILAVREILKRPRLNDAIIDSDGYITRDSLSAAAAALRGNSSPEAFSQDPFHGQGNAKVVQALQGYFKLLRDKSKDRTVFFETLEYMEIALLKNVMNDPDDSDSQGLPILDPATGLPAKKYSEHCVYTAKNIIERPGLLRSLQRVNTLRLFGRPKDEEWLCNKSLGRWLEQHEAHKAR
;
A
#
# COMPACT_ATOMS: atom_id res chain seq x y z
N MET A 1 31.91 -9.10 19.89
CA MET A 1 30.46 -8.84 20.09
C MET A 1 29.92 -7.79 19.13
N ARG A 2 30.57 -6.62 18.98
CA ARG A 2 30.19 -5.58 17.99
C ARG A 2 30.04 -6.10 16.55
N ASP A 3 30.97 -6.91 16.06
CA ASP A 3 30.90 -7.38 14.66
C ASP A 3 29.70 -8.28 14.38
N ARG A 4 29.28 -9.09 15.36
CA ARG A 4 28.06 -9.92 15.26
C ARG A 4 26.80 -9.08 15.22
N VAL A 5 26.75 -7.98 16.00
CA VAL A 5 25.64 -7.02 15.97
C VAL A 5 25.61 -6.29 14.63
N ILE A 6 26.75 -5.87 14.10
CA ILE A 6 26.83 -5.20 12.79
C ILE A 6 26.36 -6.13 11.67
N LEU A 7 26.76 -7.40 11.68
CA LEU A 7 26.30 -8.40 10.70
C LEU A 7 24.80 -8.64 10.81
N ALA A 8 24.26 -8.78 12.03
CA ALA A 8 22.82 -8.92 12.24
C ALA A 8 22.06 -7.69 11.71
N VAL A 9 22.54 -6.48 12.00
CA VAL A 9 21.95 -5.23 11.49
C VAL A 9 22.03 -5.15 9.97
N ARG A 10 23.13 -5.56 9.34
CA ARG A 10 23.24 -5.61 7.86
C ARG A 10 22.21 -6.55 7.24
N GLU A 11 22.05 -7.75 7.79
CA GLU A 11 21.04 -8.70 7.32
C GLU A 11 19.60 -8.22 7.56
N ILE A 12 19.38 -7.46 8.64
CA ILE A 12 18.13 -6.79 8.95
C ILE A 12 17.84 -5.68 7.91
N LEU A 13 18.83 -4.85 7.55
CA LEU A 13 18.68 -3.76 6.58
C LEU A 13 18.51 -4.23 5.13
N LYS A 14 18.96 -5.46 4.80
CA LYS A 14 18.70 -6.10 3.50
C LYS A 14 17.23 -6.48 3.30
N ARG A 15 16.39 -6.46 4.34
CA ARG A 15 14.97 -6.82 4.26
C ARG A 15 14.16 -5.63 3.74
N PRO A 16 13.60 -5.68 2.52
CA PRO A 16 12.94 -4.51 1.91
C PRO A 16 11.81 -3.93 2.76
N ARG A 17 10.97 -4.81 3.32
CA ARG A 17 9.82 -4.43 4.15
C ARG A 17 10.20 -3.79 5.48
N LEU A 18 11.33 -4.20 6.08
CA LEU A 18 11.83 -3.60 7.31
C LEU A 18 12.50 -2.25 7.03
N ASN A 19 13.31 -2.19 5.98
CA ASN A 19 13.95 -0.95 5.53
C ASN A 19 12.88 0.14 5.26
N ASP A 20 11.82 -0.21 4.54
CA ASP A 20 10.73 0.74 4.28
C ASP A 20 9.88 1.07 5.52
N ALA A 21 9.92 0.26 6.59
CA ALA A 21 9.15 0.49 7.83
C ALA A 21 9.89 1.34 8.87
N ILE A 22 11.22 1.30 8.90
CA ILE A 22 12.03 2.10 9.84
C ILE A 22 12.19 3.55 9.36
N ILE A 23 11.92 3.81 8.09
CA ILE A 23 11.90 5.14 7.51
C ILE A 23 10.51 5.73 7.76
N ASP A 24 10.46 6.91 8.37
CA ASP A 24 9.22 7.64 8.60
C ASP A 24 8.66 8.22 7.28
N SER A 25 7.48 8.83 7.36
CA SER A 25 6.84 9.45 6.19
C SER A 25 7.63 10.61 5.57
N ASP A 26 8.62 11.16 6.28
CA ASP A 26 9.50 12.26 5.87
C ASP A 26 10.84 11.77 5.29
N GLY A 27 11.09 10.46 5.27
CA GLY A 27 12.33 9.88 4.78
C GLY A 27 13.44 9.80 5.83
N TYR A 28 13.11 9.94 7.12
CA TYR A 28 14.08 9.88 8.21
C TYR A 28 13.88 8.66 9.10
N ILE A 29 14.96 8.18 9.73
CA ILE A 29 14.87 7.18 10.80
C ILE A 29 14.72 7.93 12.12
N THR A 30 13.56 7.82 12.75
CA THR A 30 13.24 8.44 14.03
C THR A 30 13.03 7.38 15.11
N ARG A 31 13.04 7.79 16.38
CA ARG A 31 12.70 6.87 17.48
C ARG A 31 11.31 6.27 17.30
N ASP A 32 10.36 7.08 16.83
CA ASP A 32 8.97 6.66 16.67
C ASP A 32 8.81 5.72 15.48
N SER A 33 9.51 5.95 14.36
CA SER A 33 9.49 5.02 13.22
C SER A 33 10.13 3.68 13.58
N LEU A 34 11.21 3.67 14.35
CA LEU A 34 11.80 2.44 14.88
C LEU A 34 10.85 1.71 15.83
N SER A 35 10.17 2.43 16.73
CA SER A 35 9.18 1.84 17.64
C SER A 35 7.98 1.26 16.89
N ALA A 36 7.49 1.97 15.86
CA ALA A 36 6.39 1.51 15.02
C ALA A 36 6.79 0.27 14.19
N ALA A 37 7.98 0.27 13.60
CA ALA A 37 8.53 -0.87 12.89
C ALA A 37 8.67 -2.09 13.80
N ALA A 38 9.18 -1.92 15.03
CA ALA A 38 9.31 -2.98 16.01
C ALA A 38 7.96 -3.57 16.46
N ALA A 39 6.91 -2.73 16.58
CA ALA A 39 5.58 -3.18 16.96
C ALA A 39 4.85 -3.93 15.82
N ALA A 40 5.03 -3.47 14.58
CA ALA A 40 4.32 -3.99 13.41
C ALA A 40 4.99 -5.22 12.77
N LEU A 41 6.32 -5.30 12.81
CA LEU A 41 7.08 -6.42 12.24
C LEU A 41 7.32 -7.47 13.31
N ARG A 42 6.26 -8.23 13.62
CA ARG A 42 6.35 -9.39 14.51
C ARG A 42 6.97 -10.56 13.76
N GLY A 43 8.25 -10.81 14.01
CA GLY A 43 8.90 -12.07 13.62
C GLY A 43 10.26 -11.89 12.95
N ASN A 44 11.14 -12.84 13.22
CA ASN A 44 12.48 -12.92 12.63
C ASN A 44 12.45 -13.53 11.22
N SER A 45 11.27 -13.93 10.73
CA SER A 45 11.06 -14.70 9.52
C SER A 45 11.79 -14.08 8.34
N SER A 46 12.59 -14.90 7.68
CA SER A 46 13.30 -14.54 6.45
C SER A 46 12.28 -14.04 5.41
N PRO A 47 12.63 -13.11 4.51
CA PRO A 47 11.84 -12.82 3.32
C PRO A 47 11.49 -14.06 2.49
N GLU A 48 12.24 -15.15 2.66
CA GLU A 48 12.06 -16.47 2.03
C GLU A 48 11.11 -17.40 2.81
N ALA A 49 10.64 -17.00 3.99
CA ALA A 49 9.64 -17.77 4.72
C ALA A 49 8.32 -17.76 3.95
N PHE A 50 7.68 -18.94 3.88
CA PHE A 50 6.39 -19.07 3.20
C PHE A 50 5.36 -18.15 3.84
N SER A 51 4.72 -17.33 3.01
CA SER A 51 3.67 -16.40 3.40
C SER A 51 2.61 -16.36 2.31
N GLN A 52 1.34 -16.29 2.71
CA GLN A 52 0.23 -16.10 1.78
C GLN A 52 0.20 -14.68 1.21
N ASP A 53 0.77 -13.71 1.91
CA ASP A 53 0.93 -12.33 1.41
C ASP A 53 2.00 -12.29 0.30
N PRO A 54 1.63 -11.99 -0.97
CA PRO A 54 2.57 -11.95 -2.08
C PRO A 54 3.62 -10.82 -1.93
N PHE A 55 3.35 -9.83 -1.07
CA PHE A 55 4.25 -8.72 -0.79
C PHE A 55 5.12 -8.96 0.45
N HIS A 56 5.10 -10.15 1.05
CA HIS A 56 5.83 -10.45 2.30
C HIS A 56 7.32 -10.08 2.22
N GLY A 57 8.00 -10.53 1.17
CA GLY A 57 9.40 -10.22 0.89
C GLY A 57 9.62 -8.93 0.10
N GLN A 58 8.55 -8.19 -0.22
CA GLN A 58 8.61 -7.04 -1.14
C GLN A 58 8.51 -5.70 -0.40
N GLY A 59 9.16 -4.68 -0.95
CA GLY A 59 9.11 -3.31 -0.45
C GLY A 59 7.83 -2.56 -0.84
N ASN A 60 7.65 -1.37 -0.27
CA ASN A 60 6.49 -0.52 -0.47
C ASN A 60 6.29 -0.12 -1.95
N ALA A 61 7.38 0.08 -2.71
CA ALA A 61 7.32 0.36 -4.14
C ALA A 61 6.53 -0.69 -4.92
N LYS A 62 6.72 -1.98 -4.63
CA LYS A 62 5.98 -3.05 -5.31
C LYS A 62 4.49 -3.06 -4.96
N VAL A 63 4.15 -2.76 -3.70
CA VAL A 63 2.76 -2.61 -3.27
C VAL A 63 2.10 -1.44 -4.00
N VAL A 64 2.79 -0.29 -4.10
CA VAL A 64 2.26 0.90 -4.79
C VAL A 64 2.13 0.68 -6.30
N GLN A 65 3.08 -0.03 -6.93
CA GLN A 65 2.98 -0.45 -8.33
C GLN A 65 1.77 -1.38 -8.56
N ALA A 66 1.52 -2.33 -7.65
CA ALA A 66 0.33 -3.16 -7.71
C ALA A 66 -0.96 -2.34 -7.57
N LEU A 67 -0.99 -1.35 -6.67
CA LEU A 67 -2.12 -0.45 -6.51
C LEU A 67 -2.39 0.36 -7.79
N GLN A 68 -1.34 0.81 -8.49
CA GLN A 68 -1.49 1.48 -9.79
C GLN A 68 -2.16 0.57 -10.82
N GLY A 69 -1.81 -0.72 -10.83
CA GLY A 69 -2.45 -1.72 -11.70
C GLY A 69 -3.96 -1.86 -11.45
N TYR A 70 -4.38 -1.79 -10.19
CA TYR A 70 -5.80 -1.86 -9.81
C TYR A 70 -6.53 -0.51 -9.82
N PHE A 71 -5.87 0.59 -10.16
CA PHE A 71 -6.46 1.92 -10.02
C PHE A 71 -7.73 2.07 -10.85
N LYS A 72 -7.76 1.54 -12.09
CA LYS A 72 -8.94 1.61 -12.96
C LYS A 72 -10.13 0.81 -12.43
N LEU A 73 -9.86 -0.29 -11.73
CA LEU A 73 -10.87 -1.15 -11.12
C LEU A 73 -11.48 -0.50 -9.87
N LEU A 74 -10.65 0.16 -9.07
CA LEU A 74 -11.03 0.68 -7.76
C LEU A 74 -11.35 2.20 -7.76
N ARG A 75 -11.17 2.92 -8.87
CA ARG A 75 -11.47 4.36 -8.91
C ARG A 75 -12.97 4.65 -8.81
N ASP A 76 -13.28 5.79 -8.21
CA ASP A 76 -14.60 6.39 -8.30
C ASP A 76 -14.67 7.28 -9.55
N LYS A 77 -15.36 6.78 -10.59
CA LYS A 77 -15.56 7.50 -11.86
C LYS A 77 -16.26 8.84 -11.69
N SER A 78 -17.09 9.02 -10.65
CA SER A 78 -17.79 10.28 -10.40
C SER A 78 -16.86 11.40 -9.95
N LYS A 79 -15.67 11.05 -9.46
CA LYS A 79 -14.66 12.00 -8.95
C LYS A 79 -13.57 12.32 -9.96
N ASP A 80 -13.58 11.67 -11.11
CA ASP A 80 -12.60 11.91 -12.17
C ASP A 80 -12.69 13.35 -12.67
N ARG A 81 -11.52 13.98 -12.88
CA ARG A 81 -11.43 15.36 -13.38
C ARG A 81 -10.43 15.45 -14.50
N THR A 82 -10.77 16.21 -15.53
CA THR A 82 -9.83 16.56 -16.60
C THR A 82 -9.40 18.01 -16.41
N VAL A 83 -8.09 18.24 -16.28
CA VAL A 83 -7.51 19.58 -16.08
C VAL A 83 -6.30 19.72 -17.00
N PHE A 84 -6.25 20.76 -17.84
CA PHE A 84 -5.15 21.02 -18.77
C PHE A 84 -4.66 19.77 -19.53
N PHE A 85 -5.59 19.00 -20.11
CA PHE A 85 -5.35 17.75 -20.84
C PHE A 85 -4.85 16.55 -20.00
N GLU A 86 -4.75 16.69 -18.68
CA GLU A 86 -4.46 15.58 -17.78
C GLU A 86 -5.73 15.01 -17.14
N THR A 87 -5.86 13.69 -17.15
CA THR A 87 -6.91 12.98 -16.41
C THR A 87 -6.44 12.67 -14.99
N LEU A 88 -7.16 13.23 -14.03
CA LEU A 88 -6.96 13.05 -12.59
C LEU A 88 -8.04 12.11 -12.07
N GLU A 89 -7.60 10.94 -11.62
CA GLU A 89 -8.48 9.86 -11.18
C GLU A 89 -8.31 9.68 -9.68
N TYR A 90 -9.41 9.38 -8.99
CA TYR A 90 -9.42 9.28 -7.54
C TYR A 90 -9.98 7.94 -7.07
N MET A 91 -9.40 7.42 -6.01
CA MET A 91 -9.83 6.22 -5.29
C MET A 91 -10.04 6.56 -3.83
N GLU A 92 -11.11 6.05 -3.24
CA GLU A 92 -11.41 6.27 -1.84
C GLU A 92 -10.65 5.28 -0.94
N ILE A 93 -10.09 5.77 0.16
CA ILE A 93 -9.41 4.94 1.16
C ILE A 93 -10.41 4.05 1.90
N ALA A 94 -11.66 4.50 2.07
CA ALA A 94 -12.72 3.67 2.63
C ALA A 94 -12.99 2.43 1.76
N LEU A 95 -12.92 2.57 0.43
CA LEU A 95 -13.01 1.43 -0.48
C LEU A 95 -11.83 0.46 -0.27
N LEU A 96 -10.60 0.94 -0.10
CA LEU A 96 -9.46 0.08 0.21
C LEU A 96 -9.63 -0.67 1.54
N LYS A 97 -10.17 -0.01 2.57
CA LYS A 97 -10.54 -0.65 3.84
C LYS A 97 -11.61 -1.72 3.68
N ASN A 98 -12.53 -1.55 2.73
CA ASN A 98 -13.50 -2.59 2.40
C ASN A 98 -12.83 -3.76 1.65
N VAL A 99 -12.05 -3.47 0.60
CA VAL A 99 -11.33 -4.47 -0.20
C VAL A 99 -10.44 -5.37 0.66
N MET A 100 -9.73 -4.82 1.65
CA MET A 100 -8.85 -5.61 2.52
C MET A 100 -9.59 -6.61 3.42
N ASN A 101 -10.91 -6.45 3.61
CA ASN A 101 -11.74 -7.40 4.36
C ASN A 101 -12.23 -8.56 3.49
N ASP A 102 -11.79 -8.63 2.23
CA ASP A 102 -12.12 -9.70 1.28
C ASP A 102 -13.64 -9.96 1.14
N PRO A 103 -14.41 -8.93 0.73
CA PRO A 103 -15.86 -9.05 0.64
C PRO A 103 -16.26 -10.04 -0.46
N ASP A 104 -17.33 -10.78 -0.18
CA ASP A 104 -17.97 -11.64 -1.16
C ASP A 104 -18.66 -10.79 -2.25
N ASP A 105 -18.73 -11.34 -3.45
CA ASP A 105 -19.51 -10.76 -4.53
C ASP A 105 -21.00 -10.97 -4.25
N SER A 106 -21.80 -9.96 -4.59
CA SER A 106 -23.22 -9.93 -4.25
C SER A 106 -24.06 -9.63 -5.47
N ASP A 107 -25.23 -10.24 -5.55
CA ASP A 107 -26.20 -9.96 -6.59
C ASP A 107 -26.89 -8.59 -6.39
N SER A 108 -27.85 -8.27 -7.25
CA SER A 108 -28.62 -7.03 -7.17
C SER A 108 -29.49 -6.89 -5.91
N GLN A 109 -29.70 -7.99 -5.16
CA GLN A 109 -30.43 -8.02 -3.90
C GLN A 109 -29.50 -8.00 -2.68
N GLY A 110 -28.18 -8.00 -2.90
CA GLY A 110 -27.17 -8.01 -1.85
C GLY A 110 -26.91 -9.40 -1.26
N LEU A 111 -27.36 -10.47 -1.94
CA LEU A 111 -27.09 -11.85 -1.52
C LEU A 111 -25.77 -12.34 -2.13
N PRO A 112 -24.94 -13.11 -1.39
CA PRO A 112 -23.69 -13.63 -1.91
C PRO A 112 -23.92 -14.52 -3.14
N ILE A 113 -23.18 -14.24 -4.21
CA ILE A 113 -23.18 -15.08 -5.41
C ILE A 113 -22.34 -16.32 -5.10
N LEU A 114 -22.86 -17.52 -5.36
CA LEU A 114 -22.12 -18.77 -5.13
C LEU A 114 -21.30 -19.14 -6.37
N ASP A 115 -20.05 -19.55 -6.14
CA ASP A 115 -19.21 -20.15 -7.19
C ASP A 115 -19.77 -21.54 -7.53
N PRO A 116 -20.15 -21.79 -8.80
CA PRO A 116 -20.74 -23.06 -9.21
C PRO A 116 -19.80 -24.27 -9.05
N ALA A 117 -18.48 -24.06 -8.99
CA ALA A 117 -17.51 -25.14 -8.83
C ALA A 117 -17.30 -25.56 -7.37
N THR A 118 -17.43 -24.63 -6.42
CA THR A 118 -17.14 -24.89 -4.99
C THR A 118 -18.37 -24.84 -4.09
N GLY A 119 -19.44 -24.17 -4.52
CA GLY A 119 -20.63 -23.88 -3.71
C GLY A 119 -20.39 -22.82 -2.62
N LEU A 120 -19.20 -22.21 -2.56
CA LEU A 120 -18.85 -21.14 -1.62
C LEU A 120 -19.19 -19.76 -2.20
N PRO A 121 -19.36 -18.72 -1.36
CA PRO A 121 -19.45 -17.34 -1.84
C PRO A 121 -18.26 -16.97 -2.73
N ALA A 122 -18.55 -16.51 -3.94
CA ALA A 122 -17.56 -15.97 -4.86
C ALA A 122 -16.98 -14.68 -4.28
N LYS A 123 -15.67 -14.46 -4.44
CA LYS A 123 -15.01 -13.25 -3.95
C LYS A 123 -15.15 -12.11 -4.96
N LYS A 124 -15.40 -10.90 -4.46
CA LYS A 124 -15.56 -9.70 -5.29
C LYS A 124 -14.25 -9.23 -5.93
N TYR A 125 -13.13 -9.50 -5.25
CA TYR A 125 -11.80 -9.08 -5.68
C TYR A 125 -10.86 -10.28 -5.73
N SER A 126 -9.84 -10.21 -6.58
CA SER A 126 -8.75 -11.19 -6.56
C SER A 126 -7.95 -11.09 -5.26
N GLU A 127 -7.40 -12.21 -4.80
CA GLU A 127 -6.55 -12.25 -3.59
C GLU A 127 -5.40 -11.24 -3.66
N HIS A 128 -4.76 -11.10 -4.84
CA HIS A 128 -3.68 -10.14 -5.04
C HIS A 128 -4.15 -8.68 -4.84
N CYS A 129 -5.39 -8.34 -5.22
CA CYS A 129 -5.99 -7.02 -4.96
C CYS A 129 -6.25 -6.81 -3.46
N VAL A 130 -6.79 -7.82 -2.77
CA VAL A 130 -7.01 -7.82 -1.31
C VAL A 130 -5.71 -7.59 -0.56
N TYR A 131 -4.66 -8.35 -0.88
CA TYR A 131 -3.35 -8.19 -0.26
C TYR A 131 -2.68 -6.85 -0.61
N THR A 132 -2.94 -6.31 -1.80
CA THR A 132 -2.49 -4.96 -2.16
C THR A 132 -3.13 -3.93 -1.23
N ALA A 133 -4.46 -3.95 -1.08
CA ALA A 133 -5.18 -3.05 -0.19
C ALA A 133 -4.74 -3.21 1.27
N LYS A 134 -4.62 -4.46 1.75
CA LYS A 134 -4.14 -4.78 3.09
C LYS A 134 -2.76 -4.18 3.36
N ASN A 135 -1.81 -4.35 2.45
CA ASN A 135 -0.47 -3.79 2.62
C ASN A 135 -0.45 -2.26 2.53
N ILE A 136 -1.33 -1.62 1.75
CA ILE A 136 -1.45 -0.16 1.73
C ILE A 136 -1.93 0.38 3.08
N ILE A 137 -2.92 -0.28 3.70
CA ILE A 137 -3.53 0.17 4.96
C ILE A 137 -2.68 -0.18 6.17
N GLU A 138 -2.14 -1.40 6.24
CA GLU A 138 -1.52 -1.94 7.46
C GLU A 138 -0.02 -1.65 7.56
N ARG A 139 0.68 -1.34 6.45
CA ARG A 139 2.12 -1.08 6.52
C ARG A 139 2.40 0.24 7.25
N PRO A 140 3.33 0.25 8.23
CA PRO A 140 3.69 1.45 8.96
C PRO A 140 4.07 2.59 8.01
N GLY A 141 3.42 3.74 8.17
CA GLY A 141 3.75 4.97 7.45
C GLY A 141 3.39 5.02 5.96
N LEU A 142 3.04 3.89 5.32
CA LEU A 142 2.81 3.84 3.87
C LEU A 142 1.61 4.70 3.46
N LEU A 143 0.42 4.45 4.00
CA LEU A 143 -0.77 5.23 3.69
C LEU A 143 -0.56 6.74 3.92
N ARG A 144 0.05 7.09 5.06
CA ARG A 144 0.35 8.48 5.41
C ARG A 144 1.29 9.14 4.41
N SER A 145 2.32 8.41 3.96
CA SER A 145 3.25 8.92 2.94
C SER A 145 2.56 9.14 1.59
N LEU A 146 1.60 8.28 1.21
CA LEU A 146 0.80 8.45 -0.02
C LEU A 146 -0.14 9.65 0.08
N GLN A 147 -0.81 9.83 1.22
CA GLN A 147 -1.66 10.99 1.49
C GLN A 147 -0.88 12.31 1.40
N ARG A 148 0.35 12.36 1.92
CA ARG A 148 1.20 13.56 1.86
C ARG A 148 1.54 13.97 0.42
N VAL A 149 1.89 13.03 -0.44
CA VAL A 149 2.19 13.31 -1.86
C VAL A 149 0.92 13.73 -2.62
N ASN A 150 -0.26 13.32 -2.15
CA ASN A 150 -1.55 13.72 -2.73
C ASN A 150 -1.84 15.22 -2.57
N THR A 151 -1.42 15.83 -1.46
CA THR A 151 -1.68 17.24 -1.11
C THR A 151 -0.82 18.28 -1.86
N LEU A 152 0.27 17.88 -2.52
CA LEU A 152 1.23 18.80 -3.16
C LEU A 152 0.77 19.30 -4.56
N ARG A 153 -0.43 19.87 -4.66
CA ARG A 153 -0.84 20.62 -5.86
C ARG A 153 -0.53 22.11 -5.73
N LEU A 154 0.05 22.68 -6.79
CA LEU A 154 0.35 24.11 -6.96
C LEU A 154 -0.89 25.02 -6.92
N PHE A 155 -2.11 24.50 -7.09
CA PHE A 155 -3.35 25.28 -7.01
C PHE A 155 -4.50 24.45 -6.45
N GLY A 156 -5.03 24.86 -5.29
CA GLY A 156 -6.29 24.34 -4.73
C GLY A 156 -6.19 23.80 -3.30
N ARG A 157 -7.33 23.81 -2.60
CA ARG A 157 -7.49 23.29 -1.23
C ARG A 157 -6.99 21.85 -1.11
N PRO A 158 -6.39 21.45 0.03
CA PRO A 158 -6.01 20.06 0.27
C PRO A 158 -7.25 19.20 0.09
N LYS A 159 -7.24 18.34 -0.93
CA LYS A 159 -8.35 17.43 -1.17
C LYS A 159 -8.21 16.30 -0.15
N ASP A 160 -9.15 16.28 0.79
CA ASP A 160 -9.63 15.19 1.61
C ASP A 160 -8.65 14.01 1.80
N GLU A 161 -8.13 13.86 3.03
CA GLU A 161 -7.28 12.74 3.47
C GLU A 161 -7.90 11.36 3.19
N GLU A 162 -9.14 11.31 2.76
CA GLU A 162 -9.92 10.11 2.42
C GLU A 162 -9.66 9.59 0.99
N TRP A 163 -8.93 10.31 0.14
CA TRP A 163 -8.74 9.93 -1.26
C TRP A 163 -7.27 9.76 -1.65
N LEU A 164 -7.02 8.90 -2.64
CA LEU A 164 -5.74 8.74 -3.33
C LEU A 164 -5.89 9.10 -4.82
N CYS A 165 -4.87 9.73 -5.41
CA CYS A 165 -4.86 10.20 -6.79
C CYS A 165 -3.88 9.39 -7.63
N ASN A 166 -4.25 9.01 -8.86
CA ASN A 166 -3.38 8.25 -9.76
C ASN A 166 -2.01 8.91 -9.98
N LYS A 167 -1.99 10.23 -10.18
CA LYS A 167 -0.76 11.01 -10.39
C LYS A 167 0.12 11.09 -9.15
N SER A 168 -0.46 11.13 -7.94
CA SER A 168 0.34 11.19 -6.72
C SER A 168 1.03 9.86 -6.42
N LEU A 169 0.42 8.73 -6.78
CA LEU A 169 1.08 7.42 -6.70
C LEU A 169 2.35 7.36 -7.57
N GLY A 170 2.28 7.88 -8.80
CA GLY A 170 3.44 7.96 -9.70
C GLY A 170 4.57 8.80 -9.11
N ARG A 171 4.24 10.01 -8.63
CA ARG A 171 5.22 10.89 -7.97
C ARG A 171 5.83 10.26 -6.72
N TRP A 172 5.04 9.55 -5.92
CA TRP A 172 5.54 8.86 -4.74
C TRP A 172 6.58 7.80 -5.13
N LEU A 173 6.35 7.04 -6.20
CA LEU A 173 7.32 6.06 -6.70
C LEU A 173 8.61 6.73 -7.17
N GLU A 174 8.51 7.82 -7.92
CA GLU A 174 9.69 8.59 -8.36
C GLU A 174 10.52 9.10 -7.17
N GLN A 175 9.85 9.63 -6.13
CA GLN A 175 10.51 10.11 -4.92
C GLN A 175 11.15 8.96 -4.11
N HIS A 176 10.46 7.82 -4.02
CA HIS A 176 10.94 6.64 -3.29
C HIS A 176 12.21 6.07 -3.94
N GLU A 177 12.24 5.95 -5.27
CA GLU A 177 13.42 5.53 -6.02
C GLU A 177 14.58 6.53 -5.86
N ALA A 178 14.31 7.84 -5.96
CA ALA A 178 15.33 8.88 -5.77
C ALA A 178 15.92 8.88 -4.36
N HIS A 179 15.13 8.53 -3.33
CA HIS A 179 15.60 8.43 -1.95
C HIS A 179 16.45 7.16 -1.74
N LYS A 180 16.07 6.02 -2.33
CA LYS A 180 16.87 4.78 -2.25
C LYS A 180 18.20 4.84 -3.00
N ALA A 181 18.32 5.73 -3.98
CA ALA A 181 19.57 5.94 -4.72
C ALA A 181 20.60 6.82 -3.98
N ARG A 182 20.25 7.42 -2.83
CA ARG A 182 21.15 8.24 -2.00
C ARG A 182 21.81 7.41 -0.90
#